data_AF-A0A060VPH4-F1
#
_entry.id   AF-A0A060VPH4-F1
#
_cell.length_a   1.000
_cell.length_b   1.000
_cell.length_c   1.000
_cell.angle_alpha   90.00
_cell.angle_beta   90.00
_cell.angle_gamma   90.00
#
_symmetry.space_group_name_H-M   'P 1'
#
loop_
_entity.id
_entity.type
_entity.pdbx_description
1 polymer ?
#
loop_
_entity_poly.entity_id
_entity_poly.type
_entity_poly.pdbx_seq_one_letter_code
_entity_poly.pdbx_strand_id
1 'polypeptide(L)'
;MLSLFCVYSIFSPPPINSLSAIYNYDSRREQELCLQVGDTVHILETFEDWYRGYTIRNKAQKGIFPASYIHLKEAKVEGTGQQEIVIPGDLPLVLELGATLREWAQIWHKLYVNNKTTLFRGVQQMAYSLIEYRSQIVSGTLPKDDLVELRKKVTAKIDYGNRILGLDLVVRDDAGNTLDPDCTSTVNLFRAFETASRSIDDRIQEEKAWTSCCLRLSDR
;
A
#
# COMPACT_ATOMS: atom_id res chain seq x y z
N MET A 1 35.68 -15.45 -31.94
CA MET A 1 34.22 -15.37 -32.14
C MET A 1 33.48 -15.98 -30.93
N LEU A 2 33.88 -15.62 -29.70
CA LEU A 2 33.24 -16.07 -28.44
C LEU A 2 32.98 -14.90 -27.46
N SER A 3 33.26 -13.65 -27.86
CA SER A 3 33.10 -12.47 -27.00
C SER A 3 31.78 -11.72 -27.16
N LEU A 4 30.94 -12.08 -28.14
CA LEU A 4 29.65 -11.39 -28.39
C LEU A 4 28.44 -12.09 -27.77
N PHE A 5 28.52 -13.37 -27.42
CA PHE A 5 27.42 -14.06 -26.75
C PHE A 5 27.29 -13.71 -25.26
N CYS A 6 28.37 -13.23 -24.61
CA CYS A 6 28.34 -12.87 -23.19
C CYS A 6 27.77 -11.46 -22.94
N VAL A 7 27.84 -10.55 -23.92
CA VAL A 7 27.33 -9.17 -23.77
C VAL A 7 25.83 -9.09 -24.04
N TYR A 8 25.29 -9.98 -24.88
CA TYR A 8 23.85 -10.03 -25.19
C TYR A 8 22.99 -10.60 -24.06
N SER A 9 23.57 -11.30 -23.07
CA SER A 9 22.83 -11.77 -21.88
C SER A 9 22.66 -10.70 -20.79
N ILE A 10 23.33 -9.54 -20.91
CA ILE A 10 23.24 -8.43 -19.95
C ILE A 10 22.14 -7.43 -20.35
N PHE A 11 21.70 -7.47 -21.62
CA PHE A 11 20.77 -6.50 -22.21
C PHE A 11 19.44 -7.10 -22.69
N SER A 12 19.05 -8.28 -22.20
CA SER A 12 17.63 -8.65 -22.29
C SER A 12 16.92 -7.86 -21.18
N PRO A 13 15.96 -6.97 -21.50
CA PRO A 13 15.15 -6.35 -20.46
C PRO A 13 14.55 -7.49 -19.64
N PRO A 14 14.72 -7.47 -18.30
CA PRO A 14 14.16 -8.53 -17.47
C PRO A 14 12.66 -8.59 -17.76
N PRO A 15 12.07 -9.80 -17.78
CA PRO A 15 10.63 -9.94 -17.91
C PRO A 15 9.93 -9.06 -16.86
N ILE A 16 8.75 -8.57 -17.25
CA ILE A 16 7.92 -7.56 -16.61
C ILE A 16 7.62 -7.96 -15.16
N ASN A 17 8.50 -7.60 -14.23
CA ASN A 17 8.46 -8.11 -12.87
C ASN A 17 8.91 -7.06 -11.85
N SER A 18 8.20 -6.99 -10.73
CA SER A 18 8.57 -6.23 -9.54
C SER A 18 9.54 -7.05 -8.68
N LEU A 19 10.63 -6.43 -8.23
CA LEU A 19 11.66 -7.10 -7.44
C LEU A 19 11.45 -6.77 -5.97
N SER A 20 11.27 -7.79 -5.13
CA SER A 20 10.98 -7.63 -3.71
C SER A 20 12.00 -8.34 -2.84
N ALA A 21 12.47 -7.70 -1.77
CA ALA A 21 13.31 -8.34 -0.77
C ALA A 21 12.52 -9.42 0.00
N ILE A 22 13.07 -10.62 0.13
CA ILE A 22 12.48 -11.76 0.86
C ILE A 22 13.16 -12.01 2.21
N TYR A 23 14.29 -11.35 2.47
CA TYR A 23 14.99 -11.37 3.74
C TYR A 23 15.42 -9.96 4.13
N ASN A 24 15.55 -9.73 5.44
CA ASN A 24 16.19 -8.51 5.95
C ASN A 24 17.68 -8.59 5.67
N TYR A 25 18.24 -7.51 5.12
CA TYR A 25 19.67 -7.37 4.88
C TYR A 25 20.18 -6.13 5.61
N ASP A 26 21.04 -6.33 6.60
CA ASP A 26 21.68 -5.23 7.33
C ASP A 26 23.02 -4.88 6.66
N SER A 27 23.17 -3.61 6.26
CA SER A 27 24.39 -3.12 5.60
C SER A 27 25.60 -3.28 6.51
N ARG A 28 26.67 -3.90 6.00
CA ARG A 28 27.94 -4.04 6.73
C ARG A 28 28.96 -2.96 6.36
N ARG A 29 28.73 -2.27 5.24
CA ARG A 29 29.62 -1.26 4.66
C ARG A 29 28.80 -0.08 4.15
N GLU A 30 29.44 1.08 4.01
CA GLU A 30 28.78 2.29 3.50
C GLU A 30 28.23 2.15 2.07
N GLN A 31 28.80 1.25 1.25
CA GLN A 31 28.31 1.01 -0.11
C GLN A 31 27.11 0.06 -0.16
N GLU A 32 26.78 -0.62 0.94
CA GLU A 32 25.70 -1.59 1.01
C GLU A 32 24.38 -0.93 1.39
N LEU A 33 23.29 -1.37 0.76
CA LEU A 33 21.95 -0.86 1.03
C LEU A 33 21.21 -1.82 1.96
N CYS A 34 20.72 -1.32 3.10
CA CYS A 34 19.84 -2.12 3.96
C CYS A 34 18.52 -2.43 3.23
N LEU A 35 18.06 -3.67 3.37
CA LEU A 35 16.75 -4.11 2.87
C LEU A 35 15.91 -4.65 4.01
N GLN A 36 14.61 -4.39 3.97
CA GLN A 36 13.64 -5.05 4.83
C GLN A 36 12.75 -5.97 3.98
N VAL A 37 12.28 -7.07 4.57
CA VAL A 37 11.34 -7.99 3.91
C VAL A 37 10.16 -7.21 3.34
N GLY A 38 9.89 -7.41 2.05
CA GLY A 38 8.83 -6.74 1.31
C GLY A 38 9.21 -5.39 0.71
N ASP A 39 10.45 -4.91 0.89
CA ASP A 39 10.92 -3.73 0.16
C ASP A 39 11.00 -4.01 -1.33
N THR A 40 10.35 -3.15 -2.12
CA THR A 40 10.47 -3.19 -3.58
C THR A 40 11.72 -2.43 -4.00
N VAL A 41 12.57 -3.08 -4.79
CA VAL A 41 13.84 -2.55 -5.24
C VAL A 41 13.83 -2.31 -6.74
N HIS A 42 14.56 -1.29 -7.17
CA HIS A 42 14.90 -1.08 -8.57
C HIS A 42 16.37 -1.41 -8.76
N ILE A 43 16.66 -2.38 -9.63
CA ILE A 43 18.03 -2.83 -9.93
C ILE A 43 18.57 -1.98 -11.08
N LEU A 44 19.70 -1.32 -10.82
CA LEU A 44 20.43 -0.52 -11.80
C LEU A 44 21.50 -1.36 -12.49
N GLU A 45 22.25 -2.16 -11.73
CA GLU A 45 23.39 -2.94 -12.21
C GLU A 45 23.39 -4.32 -11.52
N THR A 46 23.87 -5.34 -12.24
CA THR A 46 24.06 -6.69 -11.73
C THR A 46 25.53 -7.10 -11.87
N PHE A 47 26.09 -7.69 -10.82
CA PHE A 47 27.44 -8.22 -10.83
C PHE A 47 27.50 -9.48 -9.98
N GLU A 48 27.65 -10.63 -10.64
CA GLU A 48 27.64 -11.96 -9.99
C GLU A 48 26.43 -12.12 -9.07
N ASP A 49 26.66 -12.39 -7.78
CA ASP A 49 25.63 -12.59 -6.75
C ASP A 49 25.18 -11.28 -6.08
N TRP A 50 25.50 -10.13 -6.66
CA TRP A 50 25.16 -8.82 -6.12
C TRP A 50 24.37 -7.97 -7.11
N TYR A 51 23.41 -7.25 -6.57
CA TYR A 51 22.67 -6.21 -7.26
C TYR A 51 23.04 -4.85 -6.70
N ARG A 52 23.09 -3.85 -7.56
CA ARG A 52 23.16 -2.44 -7.17
C ARG A 52 21.85 -1.76 -7.54
N GLY A 53 21.27 -1.04 -6.60
CA GLY A 53 19.95 -0.46 -6.79
C GLY A 53 19.56 0.49 -5.67
N TYR A 54 18.27 0.78 -5.61
CA TYR A 54 17.64 1.57 -4.55
C TYR A 54 16.26 0.99 -4.21
N THR A 55 15.77 1.28 -3.01
CA THR A 55 14.38 0.97 -2.66
C THR A 55 13.46 2.02 -3.26
N ILE A 56 12.27 1.63 -3.72
CA ILE A 56 11.30 2.60 -4.30
C ILE A 56 10.97 3.73 -3.30
N ARG A 57 11.02 3.44 -2.00
CA ARG A 57 10.81 4.41 -0.90
C ARG A 57 11.89 5.48 -0.80
N ASN A 58 13.13 5.15 -1.15
CA ASN A 58 14.27 6.06 -1.06
C ASN A 58 15.16 5.98 -2.30
N LYS A 59 14.73 6.65 -3.38
CA LYS A 59 15.46 6.67 -4.66
C LYS A 59 16.83 7.35 -4.58
N ALA A 60 17.05 8.19 -3.58
CA ALA A 60 18.29 8.93 -3.39
C ALA A 60 19.42 8.03 -2.85
N GLN A 61 19.06 7.04 -2.03
CA GLN A 61 20.03 6.12 -1.43
C GLN A 61 20.24 4.91 -2.35
N LYS A 62 21.42 4.84 -2.96
CA LYS A 62 21.84 3.73 -3.81
C LYS A 62 22.89 2.91 -3.09
N GLY A 63 22.83 1.58 -3.24
CA GLY A 63 23.85 0.68 -2.70
C GLY A 63 23.73 -0.72 -3.26
N ILE A 64 24.64 -1.59 -2.82
CA ILE A 64 24.68 -2.99 -3.23
C ILE A 64 23.99 -3.89 -2.20
N PHE A 65 23.39 -4.98 -2.67
CA PHE A 65 22.74 -6.00 -1.85
C PHE A 65 22.79 -7.37 -2.55
N PRO A 66 22.75 -8.49 -1.81
CA PRO A 66 22.84 -9.82 -2.40
C PRO A 66 21.64 -10.14 -3.29
N ALA A 67 21.89 -10.73 -4.45
CA ALA A 67 20.85 -11.15 -5.40
C ALA A 67 19.92 -12.22 -4.80
N SER A 68 20.46 -13.11 -3.95
CA SER A 68 19.71 -14.17 -3.28
C SER A 68 18.65 -13.66 -2.29
N TYR A 69 18.68 -12.37 -1.93
CA TYR A 69 17.71 -11.74 -1.04
C TYR A 69 16.53 -11.15 -1.80
N ILE A 70 16.56 -11.17 -3.13
CA ILE A 70 15.55 -10.56 -3.98
C ILE A 70 14.77 -11.64 -4.72
N HIS A 71 13.45 -11.51 -4.68
CA HIS A 71 12.52 -12.35 -5.42
C HIS A 71 11.82 -11.55 -6.50
N LEU A 72 11.72 -12.17 -7.68
CA LEU A 72 11.04 -11.65 -8.84
C LEU A 72 9.54 -11.95 -8.73
N LYS A 73 8.71 -10.92 -8.66
CA LYS A 73 7.24 -11.01 -8.68
C LYS A 73 6.70 -10.46 -9.98
N GLU A 74 5.61 -11.01 -10.49
CA GLU A 74 4.94 -10.50 -11.69
C GLU A 74 4.53 -9.02 -11.54
N ALA A 75 4.73 -8.22 -12.60
CA ALA A 75 4.33 -6.83 -12.69
C ALA A 75 3.89 -6.46 -14.11
N LYS A 76 3.26 -5.30 -14.28
CA LYS A 76 2.98 -4.65 -15.56
C LYS A 76 3.72 -3.32 -15.61
N VAL A 77 4.46 -3.03 -16.67
CA VAL A 77 5.12 -1.72 -16.85
C VAL A 77 4.29 -0.89 -17.81
N GLU A 78 3.90 0.32 -17.39
CA GLU A 78 3.33 1.33 -18.28
C GLU A 78 4.30 2.52 -18.36
N GLY A 79 4.59 2.98 -19.59
CA GLY A 79 5.49 4.10 -19.88
C GLY A 79 6.50 3.80 -21.00
N THR A 80 6.90 4.82 -21.76
CA THR A 80 7.99 4.75 -22.75
C THR A 80 9.14 5.64 -22.29
N GLY A 81 10.30 5.07 -21.93
CA GLY A 81 11.53 5.81 -21.60
C GLY A 81 11.79 6.02 -20.10
N GLN A 82 12.43 7.15 -19.72
CA GLN A 82 12.98 7.46 -18.37
C GLN A 82 11.96 7.50 -17.20
N GLN A 83 10.68 7.22 -17.47
CA GLN A 83 9.60 7.11 -16.49
C GLN A 83 8.94 5.74 -16.61
N GLU A 84 9.69 4.67 -16.34
CA GLU A 84 9.10 3.35 -16.16
C GLU A 84 8.36 3.29 -14.83
N ILE A 85 7.03 3.14 -14.87
CA ILE A 85 6.22 2.87 -13.69
C ILE A 85 5.98 1.37 -13.64
N VAL A 86 6.66 0.70 -12.71
CA VAL A 86 6.41 -0.72 -12.40
C VAL A 86 5.12 -0.79 -11.59
N ILE A 87 4.02 -1.20 -12.22
CA ILE A 87 2.75 -1.50 -11.55
C ILE A 87 2.83 -2.95 -11.06
N PRO A 88 2.86 -3.21 -9.75
CA PRO A 88 2.86 -4.59 -9.24
C PRO A 88 1.67 -5.38 -9.81
N GLY A 89 1.85 -6.68 -10.05
CA GLY A 89 0.75 -7.57 -10.48
C GLY A 89 -0.33 -7.74 -9.40
N ASP A 90 -0.03 -7.33 -8.17
CA ASP A 90 -0.98 -7.27 -7.07
C ASP A 90 -2.15 -6.32 -7.40
N LEU A 91 -3.36 -6.70 -7.00
CA LEU A 91 -4.55 -5.87 -7.15
C LEU A 91 -4.30 -4.47 -6.55
N PRO A 92 -4.68 -3.34 -7.20
CA PRO A 92 -4.43 -1.99 -6.70
C PRO A 92 -4.87 -1.78 -5.25
N LEU A 93 -5.98 -2.41 -4.85
CA LEU A 93 -6.48 -2.38 -3.48
C LEU A 93 -5.53 -3.03 -2.46
N VAL A 94 -4.80 -4.08 -2.84
CA VAL A 94 -3.79 -4.74 -1.98
C VAL A 94 -2.59 -3.83 -1.74
N LEU A 95 -2.21 -3.04 -2.75
CA LEU A 95 -1.16 -2.03 -2.64
C LEU A 95 -1.60 -0.89 -1.73
N GLU A 96 -2.83 -0.41 -1.93
CA GLU A 96 -3.46 0.63 -1.11
C GLU A 96 -3.57 0.21 0.35
N LEU A 97 -4.01 -1.03 0.63
CA LEU A 97 -4.03 -1.61 1.97
C LEU A 97 -2.66 -1.55 2.64
N GLY A 98 -1.62 -1.95 1.90
CA GLY A 98 -0.24 -1.91 2.38
C GLY A 98 0.25 -0.49 2.67
N ALA A 99 -0.09 0.48 1.80
CA ALA A 99 0.27 1.89 1.98
C ALA A 99 -0.45 2.50 3.19
N THR A 100 -1.77 2.33 3.26
CA THR A 100 -2.63 2.80 4.35
C THR A 100 -2.13 2.31 5.71
N LEU A 101 -1.84 1.01 5.84
CA LEU A 101 -1.33 0.44 7.09
C LEU A 101 0.01 1.05 7.51
N ARG A 102 0.90 1.38 6.56
CA ARG A 102 2.18 2.03 6.87
C ARG A 102 1.99 3.47 7.34
N GLU A 103 1.14 4.23 6.68
CA GLU A 103 0.81 5.60 7.10
C GLU A 103 0.14 5.62 8.48
N TRP A 104 -0.83 4.73 8.70
CA TRP A 104 -1.50 4.60 9.99
C TRP A 104 -0.54 4.15 11.09
N ALA A 105 0.44 3.29 10.81
CA ALA A 105 1.44 2.90 11.81
C ALA A 105 2.23 4.10 12.33
N GLN A 106 2.62 5.03 11.45
CA GLN A 106 3.32 6.26 11.85
C GLN A 106 2.46 7.12 12.80
N ILE A 107 1.16 7.25 12.51
CA ILE A 107 0.23 8.00 13.35
C ILE A 107 -0.03 7.25 14.66
N TRP A 108 -0.21 5.93 14.60
CA TRP A 108 -0.45 5.07 15.75
C TRP A 108 0.67 5.16 16.80
N HIS A 109 1.94 5.20 16.39
CA HIS A 109 3.06 5.49 17.29
C HIS A 109 2.91 6.85 17.99
N LYS A 110 2.50 7.91 17.26
CA LYS A 110 2.26 9.22 17.86
C LYS A 110 1.09 9.19 18.84
N LEU A 111 0.03 8.42 18.57
CA LEU A 111 -1.10 8.28 19.47
C LEU A 111 -0.70 7.62 20.80
N TYR A 112 0.19 6.62 20.74
CA TYR A 112 0.74 5.98 21.94
C TYR A 112 1.54 6.98 22.80
N VAL A 113 2.50 7.69 22.19
CA VAL A 113 3.35 8.66 22.91
C VAL A 113 2.51 9.80 23.50
N ASN A 114 1.47 10.25 22.80
CA ASN A 114 0.57 11.31 23.26
C ASN A 114 -0.58 10.82 24.16
N ASN A 115 -0.53 9.56 24.60
CA ASN A 115 -1.51 8.93 25.49
C ASN A 115 -2.98 9.04 25.00
N LYS A 116 -3.20 9.01 23.68
CA LYS A 116 -4.54 9.02 23.05
C LYS A 116 -5.12 7.61 22.99
N THR A 117 -5.36 7.01 24.15
CA THR A 117 -5.65 5.57 24.31
C THR A 117 -6.87 5.06 23.57
N THR A 118 -7.96 5.83 23.49
CA THR A 118 -9.19 5.46 22.77
C THR A 118 -8.95 5.35 21.28
N LEU A 119 -8.36 6.39 20.68
CA LEU A 119 -8.04 6.43 19.25
C LEU A 119 -6.95 5.40 18.90
N PHE A 120 -5.96 5.21 19.77
CA PHE A 120 -4.92 4.17 19.62
C PHE A 120 -5.54 2.77 19.48
N ARG A 121 -6.48 2.41 20.37
CA ARG A 121 -7.18 1.11 20.31
C ARG A 121 -8.06 1.00 19.07
N GLY A 122 -8.78 2.06 18.72
CA GLY A 122 -9.62 2.07 17.50
C GLY A 122 -8.80 1.84 16.23
N VAL A 123 -7.69 2.56 16.07
CA VAL A 123 -6.78 2.39 14.92
C VAL A 123 -6.18 0.99 14.89
N GLN A 124 -5.79 0.43 16.04
CA GLN A 124 -5.29 -0.94 16.13
C GLN A 124 -6.32 -1.97 15.65
N GLN A 125 -7.58 -1.85 16.07
CA GLN A 125 -8.67 -2.75 15.65
C GLN A 125 -8.97 -2.64 14.16
N MET A 126 -8.95 -1.41 13.61
CA MET A 126 -9.10 -1.21 12.17
C MET A 126 -7.91 -1.80 11.41
N ALA A 127 -6.68 -1.62 11.89
CA ALA A 127 -5.48 -2.20 11.26
C ALA A 127 -5.55 -3.73 11.19
N TYR A 128 -5.94 -4.40 12.28
CA TYR A 128 -6.14 -5.86 12.26
C TYR A 128 -7.23 -6.29 11.28
N SER A 129 -8.33 -5.54 11.20
CA SER A 129 -9.37 -5.80 10.20
C SER A 129 -8.82 -5.70 8.77
N LEU A 130 -8.02 -4.67 8.47
CA LEU A 130 -7.45 -4.47 7.14
C LEU A 130 -6.43 -5.56 6.78
N ILE A 131 -5.62 -6.02 7.74
CA ILE A 131 -4.70 -7.14 7.55
C ILE A 131 -5.48 -8.42 7.20
N GLU A 132 -6.56 -8.68 7.92
CA GLU A 132 -7.44 -9.83 7.67
C GLU A 132 -8.10 -9.74 6.28
N TYR A 133 -8.65 -8.58 5.92
CA TYR A 133 -9.23 -8.38 4.59
C TYR A 133 -8.17 -8.54 3.48
N ARG A 134 -6.94 -8.07 3.70
CA ARG A 134 -5.84 -8.29 2.77
C ARG A 134 -5.56 -9.79 2.58
N SER A 135 -5.54 -10.56 3.66
CA SER A 135 -5.36 -12.02 3.60
C SER A 135 -6.43 -12.68 2.75
N GLN A 136 -7.70 -12.32 2.95
CA GLN A 136 -8.85 -12.85 2.20
C GLN A 136 -8.84 -12.48 0.71
N ILE A 137 -8.41 -11.26 0.37
CA ILE A 137 -8.27 -10.85 -1.04
C ILE A 137 -7.13 -11.61 -1.71
N VAL A 138 -5.99 -11.74 -1.04
CA VAL A 138 -4.78 -12.38 -1.59
C VAL A 138 -4.92 -13.90 -1.66
N SER A 139 -5.71 -14.53 -0.80
CA SER A 139 -5.92 -15.98 -0.84
C SER A 139 -6.58 -16.45 -2.15
N GLY A 140 -7.33 -15.56 -2.83
CA GLY A 140 -8.02 -15.88 -4.07
C GLY A 140 -9.15 -16.90 -3.92
N THR A 141 -9.58 -17.18 -2.69
CA THR A 141 -10.57 -18.24 -2.39
C THR A 141 -12.02 -17.75 -2.35
N LEU A 142 -12.24 -16.43 -2.41
CA LEU A 142 -13.57 -15.85 -2.31
C LEU A 142 -14.31 -15.88 -3.65
N PRO A 143 -15.63 -16.17 -3.64
CA PRO A 143 -16.51 -15.93 -4.78
C PRO A 143 -16.46 -14.49 -5.28
N LYS A 144 -16.84 -14.26 -6.54
CA LYS A 144 -16.79 -12.93 -7.17
C LYS A 144 -17.64 -11.89 -6.43
N ASP A 145 -18.86 -12.26 -6.04
CA ASP A 145 -19.79 -11.34 -5.38
C ASP A 145 -19.29 -10.98 -3.98
N ASP A 146 -18.82 -11.98 -3.22
CA ASP A 146 -18.18 -11.78 -1.91
C ASP A 146 -16.92 -10.90 -2.01
N LEU A 147 -16.13 -11.07 -3.08
CA LEU A 147 -14.96 -10.23 -3.33
C LEU A 147 -15.37 -8.77 -3.60
N VAL A 148 -16.44 -8.52 -4.36
CA VAL A 148 -16.95 -7.17 -4.61
C VAL A 148 -17.41 -6.52 -3.29
N GLU A 149 -18.14 -7.25 -2.47
CA GLU A 149 -18.57 -6.74 -1.15
C GLU A 149 -17.39 -6.48 -0.23
N LEU A 150 -16.41 -7.40 -0.20
CA LEU A 150 -15.19 -7.23 0.59
C LEU A 150 -14.38 -6.00 0.15
N ARG A 151 -14.27 -5.75 -1.16
CA ARG A 151 -13.59 -4.55 -1.69
C ARG A 151 -14.26 -3.28 -1.19
N LYS A 152 -15.59 -3.19 -1.25
CA LYS A 152 -16.36 -2.04 -0.71
C LYS A 152 -16.15 -1.88 0.80
N LYS A 153 -16.11 -3.00 1.53
CA LYS A 153 -15.87 -3.00 2.98
C LYS A 153 -14.47 -2.52 3.34
N VAL A 154 -13.46 -2.89 2.55
CA VAL A 154 -12.08 -2.42 2.70
C VAL A 154 -12.00 -0.92 2.49
N THR A 155 -12.47 -0.43 1.34
CA THR A 155 -12.37 0.99 0.99
C THR A 155 -13.11 1.86 1.99
N ALA A 156 -14.34 1.50 2.37
CA ALA A 156 -15.10 2.21 3.39
C ALA A 156 -14.44 2.20 4.79
N LYS A 157 -13.59 1.21 5.10
CA LYS A 157 -12.83 1.18 6.36
C LYS A 157 -11.57 2.05 6.27
N ILE A 158 -10.89 2.05 5.12
CA ILE A 158 -9.76 2.96 4.84
C ILE A 158 -10.23 4.41 4.92
N ASP A 159 -11.29 4.77 4.19
CA ASP A 159 -11.75 6.16 4.08
C ASP A 159 -12.21 6.72 5.43
N TYR A 160 -12.92 5.91 6.22
CA TYR A 160 -13.28 6.25 7.60
C TYR A 160 -12.06 6.43 8.50
N GLY A 161 -11.10 5.51 8.44
CA GLY A 161 -9.89 5.61 9.23
C GLY A 161 -9.06 6.85 8.86
N ASN A 162 -8.94 7.16 7.57
CA ASN A 162 -8.29 8.38 7.09
C ASN A 162 -8.99 9.63 7.64
N ARG A 163 -10.33 9.68 7.62
CA ARG A 163 -11.09 10.80 8.17
C ARG A 163 -10.82 11.03 9.65
N ILE A 164 -10.88 9.99 10.48
CA ILE A 164 -10.67 10.15 11.94
C ILE A 164 -9.21 10.44 12.30
N LEU A 165 -8.28 10.08 11.42
CA LEU A 165 -6.85 10.35 11.55
C LEU A 165 -6.43 11.70 10.97
N GLY A 166 -7.34 12.42 10.30
CA GLY A 166 -7.06 13.70 9.66
C GLY A 166 -6.19 13.59 8.39
N LEU A 167 -6.27 12.45 7.71
CA LEU A 167 -5.66 12.23 6.40
C LEU A 167 -6.61 12.65 5.28
N ASP A 168 -6.06 12.82 4.08
CA ASP A 168 -6.82 13.22 2.89
C ASP A 168 -7.89 12.17 2.53
N LEU A 169 -9.06 12.67 2.12
CA LEU A 169 -10.16 11.84 1.65
C LEU A 169 -9.90 11.40 0.21
N VAL A 170 -9.96 10.09 -0.03
CA VAL A 170 -9.89 9.52 -1.39
C VAL A 170 -11.31 9.43 -1.94
N VAL A 171 -11.57 10.06 -3.09
CA VAL A 171 -12.88 10.01 -3.74
C VAL A 171 -12.95 8.77 -4.62
N ARG A 172 -14.02 7.98 -4.47
CA ARG A 172 -14.19 6.69 -5.15
C ARG A 172 -15.49 6.62 -5.95
N ASP A 173 -15.51 5.73 -6.94
CA ASP A 173 -16.73 5.33 -7.65
C ASP A 173 -17.54 4.27 -6.87
N ASP A 174 -18.71 3.88 -7.40
CA ASP A 174 -19.60 2.86 -6.81
C ASP A 174 -18.97 1.46 -6.73
N ALA A 175 -17.90 1.21 -7.49
CA ALA A 175 -17.12 -0.02 -7.48
C ALA A 175 -15.95 0.03 -6.48
N GLY A 176 -15.72 1.17 -5.82
CA GLY A 176 -14.64 1.37 -4.86
C GLY A 176 -13.28 1.70 -5.48
N ASN A 177 -13.22 1.98 -6.79
CA ASN A 177 -11.99 2.45 -7.42
C ASN A 177 -11.83 3.95 -7.18
N THR A 178 -10.58 4.39 -7.01
CA THR A 178 -10.26 5.82 -6.91
C THR A 178 -10.63 6.54 -8.21
N LEU A 179 -11.32 7.67 -8.10
CA LEU A 179 -11.64 8.52 -9.24
C LEU A 179 -10.40 9.29 -9.68
N ASP A 180 -10.10 9.22 -10.97
CA ASP A 180 -9.05 10.02 -11.60
C ASP A 180 -9.58 11.43 -11.90
N PRO A 181 -8.97 12.49 -11.31
CA PRO A 181 -9.34 13.88 -11.60
C PRO A 181 -9.18 14.29 -13.06
N ASP A 182 -8.24 13.68 -13.79
CA ASP A 182 -7.99 14.02 -15.20
C ASP A 182 -9.04 13.40 -16.12
N CYS A 183 -9.68 12.32 -15.68
CA CYS A 183 -10.75 11.62 -16.41
C CYS A 183 -12.16 11.94 -15.88
N THR A 184 -12.29 12.71 -14.80
CA THR A 184 -13.57 13.02 -14.15
C THR A 184 -13.86 14.52 -14.21
N SER A 185 -15.03 14.91 -14.69
CA SER A 185 -15.40 16.33 -14.72
C SER A 185 -15.39 16.95 -13.32
N THR A 186 -14.95 18.22 -13.20
CA THR A 186 -14.84 18.92 -11.91
C THR A 186 -16.15 18.88 -11.11
N VAL A 187 -17.30 19.01 -11.79
CA VAL A 187 -18.61 18.97 -11.15
C VAL A 187 -18.92 17.58 -10.60
N ASN A 188 -18.63 16.51 -11.35
CA ASN A 188 -18.88 15.15 -10.89
C ASN A 188 -17.94 14.77 -9.75
N LEU A 189 -16.66 15.17 -9.86
CA LEU A 189 -15.67 14.94 -8.81
C LEU A 189 -16.08 15.66 -7.51
N PHE A 190 -16.53 16.90 -7.59
CA PHE A 190 -17.02 17.66 -6.44
C PHE A 190 -18.25 17.01 -5.79
N ARG A 191 -19.24 16.58 -6.59
CA ARG A 191 -20.43 15.88 -6.07
C ARG A 191 -20.07 14.55 -5.40
N ALA A 192 -19.16 13.79 -6.00
CA ALA A 192 -18.67 12.54 -5.43
C ALA A 192 -17.93 12.80 -4.10
N PHE A 193 -17.10 13.84 -4.05
CA PHE A 193 -16.44 14.29 -2.82
C PHE A 193 -17.46 14.66 -1.72
N GLU A 194 -18.45 15.50 -2.04
CA GLU A 194 -19.48 15.88 -1.06
C GLU A 194 -20.24 14.66 -0.52
N THR A 195 -20.58 13.72 -1.42
CA THR A 195 -21.29 12.49 -1.06
C THR A 195 -20.44 11.61 -0.15
N ALA A 196 -19.18 11.39 -0.49
CA ALA A 196 -18.24 10.63 0.31
C ALA A 196 -18.00 11.28 1.68
N SER A 197 -17.79 12.60 1.72
CA SER A 197 -17.58 13.34 2.98
C SER A 197 -18.79 13.24 3.90
N ARG A 198 -20.01 13.45 3.37
CA ARG A 198 -21.25 13.35 4.17
C ARG A 198 -21.47 11.96 4.72
N SER A 199 -21.34 10.93 3.89
CA SER A 199 -21.49 9.52 4.30
C SER A 199 -20.56 9.13 5.44
N ILE A 200 -19.30 9.58 5.38
CA ILE A 200 -18.33 9.31 6.45
C ILE A 200 -18.67 10.10 7.71
N ASP A 201 -19.08 11.38 7.58
CA ASP A 201 -19.46 12.20 8.73
C ASP A 201 -20.69 11.64 9.45
N ASP A 202 -21.70 11.18 8.71
CA ASP A 202 -22.89 10.51 9.25
C ASP A 202 -22.49 9.26 10.05
N ARG A 203 -21.61 8.42 9.50
CA ARG A 203 -21.11 7.22 10.20
C ARG A 203 -20.35 7.54 11.48
N ILE A 204 -19.58 8.63 11.48
CA ILE A 204 -18.88 9.10 12.69
C ILE A 204 -19.88 9.55 13.76
N GLN A 205 -20.97 10.24 13.37
CA GLN A 205 -22.00 10.65 14.33
C GLN A 205 -22.75 9.44 14.89
N GLU A 206 -23.07 8.45 14.06
CA GLU A 206 -23.67 7.20 14.51
C GLU A 206 -22.81 6.53 15.58
N GLU A 207 -21.52 6.28 15.33
CA GLU A 207 -20.65 5.62 16.31
C GLU A 207 -20.54 6.40 17.64
N LYS A 208 -20.52 7.74 17.58
CA LYS A 208 -20.55 8.59 18.78
C LYS A 208 -21.87 8.45 19.54
N ALA A 209 -22.99 8.35 18.84
CA ALA A 209 -24.31 8.14 19.43
C ALA A 209 -24.42 6.74 20.07
N TRP A 210 -23.92 5.71 19.39
CA TRP A 210 -23.87 4.33 19.88
C TRP A 210 -23.03 4.21 21.16
N THR A 211 -21.81 4.75 21.16
CA THR A 211 -20.93 4.73 22.36
C THR A 211 -21.54 5.50 23.53
N SER A 212 -22.17 6.66 23.27
CA SER A 212 -22.90 7.42 24.29
C SER A 212 -24.14 6.69 24.83
N CYS A 213 -24.84 5.91 23.99
CA CYS A 213 -25.97 5.09 24.42
C CYS A 213 -25.52 3.90 25.27
N CYS A 214 -24.48 3.17 24.84
CA CYS A 214 -23.92 2.04 25.58
C CYS A 214 -23.40 2.46 26.96
N LEU A 215 -22.68 3.59 27.08
CA LEU A 215 -22.23 4.11 28.37
C LEU A 215 -23.41 4.41 29.31
N ARG A 216 -24.50 4.99 28.80
CA ARG A 216 -25.72 5.28 29.59
C ARG A 216 -26.47 4.03 30.06
N LEU A 217 -26.30 2.89 29.37
CA LEU A 217 -26.90 1.61 29.75
C LEU A 217 -26.04 0.82 30.73
N SER A 218 -24.72 1.07 30.79
CA SER A 218 -23.82 0.46 31.77
C SER A 218 -23.84 1.14 33.15
N ASP A 219 -24.35 2.38 33.23
CA ASP A 219 -24.50 3.15 34.48
C ASP A 219 -25.89 2.98 35.15
N ARG A 220 -26.72 2.03 34.70
CA ARG A 220 -28.00 1.64 35.31
C ARG A 220 -27.95 0.21 35.82
#